data_AF-A0A9N9WV37-F1
#
_entry.id   AF-A0A9N9WV37-F1
#
_cell.length_a   1.000
_cell.length_b   1.000
_cell.length_c   1.000
_cell.angle_alpha   90.00
_cell.angle_beta   90.00
_cell.angle_gamma   90.00
#
_symmetry.space_group_name_H-M   'P 1'
#
loop_
_entity.id
_entity.type
_entity.pdbx_description
1 polymer ?
#
loop_
_entity_poly.entity_id
_entity_poly.type
_entity_poly.pdbx_seq_one_letter_code
_entity_poly.pdbx_strand_id
1 'polypeptide(L)'
;MFQSLKQKIAKETGQDITRINFNRSTSSTNSKILSSRDSICSNQSLDNSSKDDLSPYDEKEAEINILRQELLVAQNRIKTLEVELEKFKESLRVNQVSKDLMFEETDKIHNAQHHEIEKLKSLLLFREQESLDQLNKSKNDESQIENLRGEITRIKNIEEMFEELQDEHENLRRASQLEKNHLITKLSAKEEEIRHLTAKLEISEQRAYITASDSDNDKIKLLLQERKMLESRLEEAHIHLHEIKSNWTSQNLTLENQLARLSRQVAEETGEKRKIIEAKEMLTEKVKQLEFEMSKASEELKVRDNKIKLMNEEIDELNSSLREIRLENEEEIEFLRSKVAFQESELISTKENVLKYSETSDEYEAQILALQKEYNEAHEKLRDSENKIIEMNQKISEMEQDNLAINDLQVQLDRYEAEVTDKNKAIKILNQRLFDVKKTLQEEIKNNNSGSTGSMTSNQPAILIPVNVDNNSNNHTLPFNLKKSNISGPIVLDEVKFSYLKHVIFKFLTTESKHLIRPVSTLLYLTDSEEKLLEEVLEYRKSWFGKPPAMSFL
;
A
#
# COMPACT_ATOMS: atom_id res chain seq x y z
N MET A 1 3.76 -0.04 -38.64
CA MET A 1 4.21 -0.32 -37.25
C MET A 1 3.33 0.34 -36.20
N PHE A 2 3.27 1.68 -36.06
CA PHE A 2 2.50 2.34 -34.98
C PHE A 2 1.02 1.92 -34.82
N GLN A 3 0.29 1.68 -35.93
CA GLN A 3 -1.09 1.17 -35.86
C GLN A 3 -1.19 -0.25 -35.29
N SER A 4 -0.24 -1.13 -35.63
CA SER A 4 -0.16 -2.50 -35.08
C SER A 4 0.11 -2.49 -33.58
N LEU A 5 0.94 -1.54 -33.10
CA LEU A 5 1.19 -1.36 -31.68
C LEU A 5 -0.07 -0.86 -30.94
N LYS A 6 -0.81 0.11 -31.50
CA LYS A 6 -2.12 0.54 -30.96
C LYS A 6 -3.13 -0.61 -30.90
N GLN A 7 -3.26 -1.41 -31.96
CA GLN A 7 -4.17 -2.56 -31.98
C GLN A 7 -3.78 -3.67 -30.99
N LYS A 8 -2.47 -3.86 -30.73
CA LYS A 8 -2.01 -4.84 -29.74
C LYS A 8 -2.32 -4.35 -28.32
N ILE A 9 -2.00 -3.10 -27.98
CA ILE A 9 -2.33 -2.49 -26.69
C ILE A 9 -3.84 -2.57 -26.42
N ALA A 10 -4.69 -2.18 -27.38
CA ALA A 10 -6.15 -2.23 -27.21
C ALA A 10 -6.70 -3.66 -26.97
N LYS A 11 -6.03 -4.70 -27.50
CA LYS A 11 -6.36 -6.11 -27.21
C LYS A 11 -5.87 -6.61 -25.86
N GLU A 12 -4.84 -5.99 -25.30
CA GLU A 12 -4.18 -6.42 -24.05
C GLU A 12 -4.65 -5.62 -22.83
N THR A 13 -5.20 -4.41 -23.00
CA THR A 13 -5.72 -3.56 -21.91
C THR A 13 -7.25 -3.44 -21.85
N GLY A 14 -7.97 -3.78 -22.93
CA GLY A 14 -9.44 -3.73 -22.99
C GLY A 14 -10.07 -2.34 -22.90
N GLN A 15 -9.28 -1.25 -22.96
CA GLN A 15 -9.77 0.13 -22.89
C GLN A 15 -9.39 0.95 -24.12
N ASP A 16 -10.39 1.55 -24.76
CA ASP A 16 -10.23 2.36 -25.97
C ASP A 16 -9.92 3.83 -25.63
N ILE A 17 -8.64 4.20 -25.75
CA ILE A 17 -8.13 5.53 -25.37
C ILE A 17 -8.42 6.55 -26.47
N THR A 18 -9.71 6.84 -26.70
CA THR A 18 -10.20 7.87 -27.64
C THR A 18 -11.32 8.75 -27.07
N ARG A 19 -11.48 8.85 -25.74
CA ARG A 19 -12.36 9.83 -25.07
C ARG A 19 -11.76 10.44 -23.81
N ILE A 20 -11.17 11.63 -23.95
CA ILE A 20 -10.98 12.59 -22.85
C ILE A 20 -11.84 13.81 -23.17
N ASN A 21 -13.04 13.86 -22.60
CA ASN A 21 -13.89 15.05 -22.67
C ASN A 21 -13.41 16.07 -21.65
N PHE A 22 -13.22 17.32 -22.10
CA PHE A 22 -13.26 18.46 -21.18
C PHE A 22 -14.65 18.55 -20.56
N ASN A 23 -14.75 18.45 -19.24
CA ASN A 23 -15.96 18.81 -18.50
C ASN A 23 -15.61 19.84 -17.41
N ARG A 24 -16.27 21.01 -17.51
CA ARG A 24 -16.01 22.21 -16.71
C ARG A 24 -17.30 22.62 -15.99
N SER A 25 -17.49 22.12 -14.77
CA SER A 25 -18.58 22.48 -13.85
C SER A 25 -18.08 22.25 -12.41
N THR A 26 -17.96 23.23 -11.50
CA THR A 26 -18.87 24.26 -10.93
C THR A 26 -19.55 23.81 -9.64
N SER A 27 -19.35 24.61 -8.57
CA SER A 27 -20.12 24.61 -7.31
C SER A 27 -19.92 23.39 -6.38
N SER A 28 -20.15 23.46 -5.06
CA SER A 28 -20.42 24.63 -4.18
C SER A 28 -20.20 24.29 -2.70
N THR A 29 -19.91 25.33 -1.90
CA THR A 29 -20.26 25.51 -0.46
C THR A 29 -20.25 24.31 0.50
N ASN A 30 -19.38 24.36 1.52
CA ASN A 30 -19.79 24.10 2.92
C ASN A 30 -18.73 24.55 3.94
N SER A 31 -18.44 25.85 4.01
CA SER A 31 -17.75 26.45 5.16
C SER A 31 -18.77 26.72 6.27
N LYS A 32 -18.79 25.89 7.32
CA LYS A 32 -19.66 26.13 8.48
C LYS A 32 -19.26 27.43 9.18
N ILE A 33 -20.20 28.38 9.23
CA ILE A 33 -20.10 29.54 10.11
C ILE A 33 -20.42 29.05 11.53
N LEU A 34 -19.47 29.24 12.46
CA LEU A 34 -19.76 29.29 13.88
C LEU A 34 -19.35 30.67 14.39
N SER A 35 -20.31 31.35 15.00
CA SER A 35 -20.13 32.65 15.63
C SER A 35 -19.71 32.47 17.08
N SER A 36 -18.62 33.13 17.48
CA SER A 36 -18.39 33.54 18.85
C SER A 36 -18.20 35.05 18.84
N ARG A 37 -19.11 35.80 19.46
CA ARG A 37 -19.08 37.26 19.52
C ARG A 37 -19.74 37.73 20.82
N ASP A 38 -18.97 37.67 21.90
CA ASP A 38 -19.39 38.19 23.20
C ASP A 38 -18.20 38.80 23.97
N SER A 39 -18.40 39.71 24.93
CA SER A 39 -19.41 40.79 25.01
C SER A 39 -19.05 41.75 26.15
N ILE A 40 -18.63 42.97 25.84
CA ILE A 40 -18.56 44.13 26.75
C ILE A 40 -18.85 45.36 25.85
N CYS A 41 -19.80 46.26 26.13
CA CYS A 41 -20.43 46.62 27.40
C CYS A 41 -21.97 46.78 27.28
N SER A 42 -22.64 46.72 28.43
CA SER A 42 -24.10 46.93 28.57
C SER A 42 -24.53 48.37 28.30
N ASN A 43 -25.77 48.55 27.84
CA ASN A 43 -26.55 49.78 28.02
C ASN A 43 -27.97 49.40 28.43
N GLN A 44 -28.37 49.77 29.65
CA GLN A 44 -29.78 49.75 30.06
C GLN A 44 -30.49 50.97 29.47
N SER A 45 -31.79 50.84 29.21
CA SER A 45 -32.64 51.93 28.71
C SER A 45 -33.52 52.50 29.82
N LEU A 46 -33.82 53.81 29.71
CA LEU A 46 -34.83 54.56 30.46
C LEU A 46 -34.49 54.87 31.94
N ASP A 47 -34.32 56.16 32.22
CA ASP A 47 -35.41 56.84 32.92
C ASP A 47 -35.66 58.24 32.32
N ASN A 48 -36.49 59.07 32.97
CA ASN A 48 -37.42 59.95 32.27
C ASN A 48 -36.96 61.39 32.01
N SER A 49 -37.63 61.98 31.02
CA SER A 49 -37.88 63.41 30.75
C SER A 49 -37.26 64.48 31.66
N SER A 50 -36.62 65.46 31.01
CA SER A 50 -37.24 66.80 30.96
C SER A 50 -37.22 67.35 29.53
N LYS A 51 -38.12 68.28 29.23
CA LYS A 51 -37.99 69.18 28.08
C LYS A 51 -37.25 70.43 28.54
N ASP A 52 -36.33 70.91 27.71
CA ASP A 52 -36.03 72.34 27.54
C ASP A 52 -35.52 72.52 26.10
N ASP A 53 -35.74 73.69 25.51
CA ASP A 53 -35.46 73.93 24.08
C ASP A 53 -33.95 73.96 23.79
N LEU A 54 -33.46 72.94 23.07
CA LEU A 54 -32.11 72.93 22.52
C LEU A 54 -31.99 73.86 21.31
N SER A 55 -30.84 74.50 21.13
CA SER A 55 -30.58 75.36 19.99
C SER A 55 -30.47 74.54 18.70
N PRO A 56 -30.84 75.09 17.52
CA PRO A 56 -30.52 74.47 16.23
C PRO A 56 -29.02 74.19 16.00
N TYR A 57 -28.15 74.76 16.83
CA TYR A 57 -26.72 74.41 16.90
C TYR A 57 -26.46 73.07 17.60
N ASP A 58 -27.19 72.75 18.67
CA ASP A 58 -26.92 71.58 19.52
C ASP A 58 -27.38 70.28 18.85
N GLU A 59 -28.51 70.31 18.13
CA GLU A 59 -28.92 69.19 17.25
C GLU A 59 -27.88 68.94 16.15
N LYS A 60 -27.27 70.01 15.60
CA LYS A 60 -26.21 69.90 14.59
C LYS A 60 -24.90 69.39 15.17
N GLU A 61 -24.54 69.79 16.38
CA GLU A 61 -23.38 69.24 17.11
C GLU A 61 -23.58 67.74 17.39
N ALA A 62 -24.79 67.32 17.77
CA ALA A 62 -25.13 65.90 17.94
C ALA A 62 -25.04 65.10 16.62
N GLU A 63 -25.65 65.60 15.53
CA GLU A 63 -25.58 64.99 14.20
C GLU A 63 -24.13 64.85 13.69
N ILE A 64 -23.31 65.90 13.88
CA ILE A 64 -21.88 65.89 13.55
C ILE A 64 -21.12 64.84 14.38
N ASN A 65 -21.43 64.68 15.66
CA ASN A 65 -20.75 63.70 16.51
C ASN A 65 -21.16 62.26 16.21
N ILE A 66 -22.42 62.01 15.81
CA ILE A 66 -22.85 60.71 15.25
C ILE A 66 -22.07 60.40 13.96
N LEU A 67 -22.04 61.33 13.00
CA LEU A 67 -21.31 61.16 11.73
C LEU A 67 -19.80 60.96 11.94
N ARG A 68 -19.18 61.61 12.95
CA ARG A 68 -17.78 61.36 13.35
C ARG A 68 -17.58 59.94 13.89
N GLN A 69 -18.51 59.43 14.69
CA GLN A 69 -18.44 58.07 15.23
C GLN A 69 -18.63 57.02 14.13
N GLU A 70 -19.57 57.22 13.21
CA GLU A 70 -19.75 56.38 12.02
C GLU A 70 -18.51 56.38 11.12
N LEU A 71 -17.91 57.56 10.87
CA LEU A 71 -16.65 57.69 10.13
C LEU A 71 -15.51 56.91 10.80
N LEU A 72 -15.40 56.97 12.12
CA LEU A 72 -14.38 56.24 12.89
C LEU A 72 -14.59 54.72 12.82
N VAL A 73 -15.84 54.26 12.92
CA VAL A 73 -16.20 52.84 12.73
C VAL A 73 -15.89 52.38 11.31
N ALA A 74 -16.23 53.17 10.29
CA ALA A 74 -15.91 52.87 8.89
C ALA A 74 -14.40 52.80 8.65
N GLN A 75 -13.61 53.76 9.17
CA GLN A 75 -12.15 53.73 9.08
C GLN A 75 -11.54 52.51 9.76
N ASN A 76 -12.06 52.09 10.92
CA ASN A 76 -11.60 50.88 11.60
C ASN A 76 -12.04 49.59 10.88
N ARG A 77 -13.19 49.61 10.18
CA ARG A 77 -13.58 48.49 9.31
C ARG A 77 -12.71 48.41 8.04
N ILE A 78 -12.32 49.54 7.46
CA ILE A 78 -11.36 49.58 6.35
C ILE A 78 -10.02 48.97 6.79
N LYS A 79 -9.44 49.42 7.90
CA LYS A 79 -8.16 48.89 8.43
C LYS A 79 -8.21 47.38 8.71
N THR A 80 -9.33 46.85 9.23
CA THR A 80 -9.47 45.40 9.43
C THR A 80 -9.60 44.64 8.12
N LEU A 81 -10.36 45.16 7.15
CA LEU A 81 -10.44 44.60 5.79
C LEU A 81 -9.10 44.63 5.05
N GLU A 82 -8.29 45.68 5.21
CA GLU A 82 -6.93 45.77 4.65
C GLU A 82 -6.02 44.67 5.22
N VAL A 83 -6.06 44.43 6.54
CA VAL A 83 -5.31 43.34 7.20
C VAL A 83 -5.84 41.95 6.84
N GLU A 84 -7.16 41.78 6.70
CA GLU A 84 -7.78 40.53 6.21
C GLU A 84 -7.34 40.24 4.76
N LEU A 85 -7.33 41.26 3.90
CA LEU A 85 -6.96 41.16 2.48
C LEU A 85 -5.46 40.87 2.30
N GLU A 86 -4.58 41.47 3.11
CA GLU A 86 -3.14 41.19 3.04
C GLU A 86 -2.81 39.76 3.53
N LYS A 87 -3.48 39.29 4.59
CA LYS A 87 -3.40 37.87 5.01
C LYS A 87 -3.87 36.93 3.90
N PHE A 88 -4.92 37.28 3.16
CA PHE A 88 -5.40 36.48 2.04
C PHE A 88 -4.41 36.44 0.87
N LYS A 89 -3.79 37.58 0.51
CA LYS A 89 -2.70 37.62 -0.49
C LYS A 89 -1.54 36.71 -0.10
N GLU A 90 -1.06 36.80 1.15
CA GLU A 90 0.08 36.00 1.60
C GLU A 90 -0.27 34.51 1.66
N SER A 91 -1.49 34.16 2.09
CA SER A 91 -2.00 32.78 2.01
C SER A 91 -2.04 32.25 0.56
N LEU A 92 -2.48 33.07 -0.40
CA LEU A 92 -2.45 32.74 -1.83
C LEU A 92 -1.01 32.57 -2.35
N ARG A 93 -0.09 33.44 -1.93
CA ARG A 93 1.34 33.36 -2.30
C ARG A 93 2.00 32.10 -1.77
N VAL A 94 1.75 31.75 -0.50
CA VAL A 94 2.25 30.51 0.12
C VAL A 94 1.65 29.28 -0.56
N ASN A 95 0.35 29.30 -0.89
CA ASN A 95 -0.30 28.19 -1.61
C ASN A 95 0.32 27.98 -3.01
N GLN A 96 0.58 29.06 -3.75
CA GLN A 96 1.22 28.99 -5.07
C GLN A 96 2.66 28.47 -4.97
N VAL A 97 3.48 28.97 -4.02
CA VAL A 97 4.84 28.44 -3.79
C VAL A 97 4.83 26.97 -3.39
N SER A 98 3.90 26.54 -2.53
CA SER A 98 3.74 25.14 -2.15
C SER A 98 3.37 24.26 -3.36
N LYS A 99 2.48 24.73 -4.22
CA LYS A 99 2.08 24.04 -5.45
C LYS A 99 3.23 23.93 -6.46
N ASP A 100 4.03 24.97 -6.62
CA ASP A 100 5.18 24.96 -7.53
C ASP A 100 6.30 24.03 -7.02
N LEU A 101 6.51 24.00 -5.70
CA LEU A 101 7.42 23.03 -5.06
C LEU A 101 6.96 21.58 -5.26
N MET A 102 5.65 21.30 -5.10
CA MET A 102 5.08 19.98 -5.35
C MET A 102 5.29 19.53 -6.81
N PHE A 103 5.18 20.44 -7.79
CA PHE A 103 5.47 20.11 -9.18
C PHE A 103 6.96 19.77 -9.38
N GLU A 104 7.87 20.58 -8.85
CA GLU A 104 9.32 20.33 -8.94
C GLU A 104 9.71 18.99 -8.27
N GLU A 105 9.05 18.63 -7.16
CA GLU A 105 9.22 17.33 -6.50
C GLU A 105 8.68 16.16 -7.34
N THR A 106 7.49 16.30 -7.96
CA THR A 106 6.98 15.26 -8.87
C THR A 106 7.86 15.07 -10.10
N ASP A 107 8.43 16.14 -10.67
CA ASP A 107 9.38 16.03 -11.79
C ASP A 107 10.69 15.37 -11.36
N LYS A 108 11.21 15.66 -10.16
CA LYS A 108 12.39 14.96 -9.59
C LYS A 108 12.12 13.46 -9.42
N ILE A 109 10.97 13.08 -8.87
CA ILE A 109 10.57 11.69 -8.68
C ILE A 109 10.43 10.98 -10.04
N HIS A 110 9.73 11.58 -11.00
CA HIS A 110 9.55 11.01 -12.34
C HIS A 110 10.90 10.83 -13.07
N ASN A 111 11.80 11.82 -12.98
CA ASN A 111 13.13 11.72 -13.56
C ASN A 111 13.98 10.63 -12.90
N ALA A 112 13.94 10.49 -11.57
CA ALA A 112 14.65 9.42 -10.86
C ALA A 112 14.14 8.03 -11.29
N GLN A 113 12.81 7.84 -11.32
CA GLN A 113 12.18 6.61 -11.80
C GLN A 113 12.56 6.29 -13.25
N HIS A 114 12.61 7.29 -14.14
CA HIS A 114 13.00 7.07 -15.54
C HIS A 114 14.45 6.58 -15.69
N HIS A 115 15.39 7.15 -14.93
CA HIS A 115 16.78 6.69 -14.94
C HIS A 115 16.94 5.29 -14.35
N GLU A 116 16.17 4.94 -13.32
CA GLU A 116 16.16 3.59 -12.75
C GLU A 116 15.58 2.56 -13.73
N ILE A 117 14.48 2.89 -14.43
CA ILE A 117 13.87 2.04 -15.45
C ILE A 117 14.85 1.74 -16.59
N GLU A 118 15.56 2.75 -17.12
CA GLU A 118 16.56 2.53 -18.18
C GLU A 118 17.78 1.74 -17.69
N LYS A 119 18.18 1.89 -16.41
CA LYS A 119 19.22 1.05 -15.79
C LYS A 119 18.77 -0.41 -15.65
N LEU A 120 17.56 -0.65 -15.16
CA LEU A 120 16.97 -2.00 -15.03
C LEU A 120 16.80 -2.68 -16.39
N LYS A 121 16.32 -1.94 -17.40
CA LYS A 121 16.21 -2.38 -18.79
C LYS A 121 17.57 -2.74 -19.41
N SER A 122 18.62 -1.97 -19.11
CA SER A 122 19.99 -2.27 -19.56
C SER A 122 20.55 -3.54 -18.91
N LEU A 123 20.31 -3.74 -17.61
CA LEU A 123 20.68 -4.96 -16.88
C LEU A 123 19.89 -6.19 -17.37
N LEU A 124 18.60 -6.03 -17.66
CA LEU A 124 17.75 -7.09 -18.21
C LEU A 124 18.24 -7.52 -19.61
N LEU A 125 18.55 -6.57 -20.48
CA LEU A 125 19.08 -6.86 -21.82
C LEU A 125 20.43 -7.57 -21.76
N PHE A 126 21.32 -7.16 -20.84
CA PHE A 126 22.59 -7.86 -20.60
C PHE A 126 22.37 -9.31 -20.13
N ARG A 127 21.41 -9.53 -19.22
CA ARG A 127 21.10 -10.85 -18.68
C ARG A 127 20.40 -11.76 -19.72
N GLU A 128 19.58 -11.18 -20.60
CA GLU A 128 18.98 -11.88 -21.74
C GLU A 128 20.06 -12.33 -22.75
N GLN A 129 21.00 -11.44 -23.09
CA GLN A 129 22.16 -11.77 -23.94
C GLN A 129 23.05 -12.85 -23.30
N GLU A 130 23.38 -12.73 -22.02
CA GLU A 130 24.16 -13.74 -21.29
C GLU A 130 23.47 -15.13 -21.32
N SER A 131 22.15 -15.16 -21.13
CA SER A 131 21.36 -16.40 -21.22
C SER A 131 21.31 -16.96 -22.64
N LEU A 132 21.30 -16.10 -23.67
CA LEU A 132 21.36 -16.51 -25.08
C LEU A 132 22.72 -17.14 -25.41
N ASP A 133 23.81 -16.54 -24.94
CA ASP A 133 25.17 -17.02 -25.16
C ASP A 133 25.45 -18.34 -24.41
N GLN A 134 24.92 -18.49 -23.20
CA GLN A 134 24.94 -19.78 -22.48
C GLN A 134 24.15 -20.87 -23.22
N LEU A 135 22.96 -20.55 -23.76
CA LEU A 135 22.17 -21.48 -24.56
C LEU A 135 22.86 -21.86 -25.87
N ASN A 136 23.50 -20.90 -26.55
CA ASN A 136 24.25 -21.14 -27.77
C ASN A 136 25.48 -22.02 -27.50
N LYS A 137 26.17 -21.81 -26.37
CA LYS A 137 27.25 -22.70 -25.94
C LYS A 137 26.73 -24.12 -25.66
N SER A 138 25.65 -24.26 -24.89
CA SER A 138 25.05 -25.58 -24.58
C SER A 138 24.75 -26.40 -25.84
N LYS A 139 24.15 -25.77 -26.86
CA LYS A 139 23.87 -26.42 -28.16
C LYS A 139 25.15 -26.84 -28.91
N ASN A 140 26.22 -26.07 -28.78
CA ASN A 140 27.50 -26.39 -29.40
C ASN A 140 28.17 -27.58 -28.69
N ASP A 141 28.12 -27.59 -27.35
CA ASP A 141 28.63 -28.67 -26.50
C ASP A 141 27.79 -29.96 -26.72
N GLU A 142 26.45 -29.86 -26.83
CA GLU A 142 25.55 -30.96 -27.23
C GLU A 142 25.89 -31.55 -28.61
N SER A 143 26.16 -30.70 -29.60
CA SER A 143 26.57 -31.13 -30.95
C SER A 143 27.92 -31.86 -30.94
N GLN A 144 28.87 -31.42 -30.09
CA GLN A 144 30.14 -32.14 -29.90
C GLN A 144 29.93 -33.50 -29.22
N ILE A 145 29.07 -33.58 -28.21
CA ILE A 145 28.71 -34.84 -27.54
C ILE A 145 28.10 -35.84 -28.53
N GLU A 146 27.21 -35.40 -29.42
CA GLU A 146 26.58 -36.31 -30.39
C GLU A 146 27.55 -36.75 -31.50
N ASN A 147 28.46 -35.87 -31.95
CA ASN A 147 29.55 -36.26 -32.83
C ASN A 147 30.47 -37.32 -32.19
N LEU A 148 30.85 -37.14 -30.92
CA LEU A 148 31.66 -38.10 -30.17
C LEU A 148 30.93 -39.43 -29.95
N ARG A 149 29.60 -39.43 -29.77
CA ARG A 149 28.78 -40.67 -29.74
C ARG A 149 28.77 -41.39 -31.08
N GLY A 150 28.69 -40.65 -32.18
CA GLY A 150 28.84 -41.18 -33.55
C GLY A 150 30.23 -41.80 -33.79
N GLU A 151 31.28 -41.22 -33.20
CA GLU A 151 32.63 -41.78 -33.29
C GLU A 151 32.83 -43.01 -32.39
N ILE A 152 32.33 -42.99 -31.15
CA ILE A 152 32.34 -44.16 -30.25
C ILE A 152 31.57 -45.34 -30.85
N THR A 153 30.42 -45.11 -31.48
CA THR A 153 29.66 -46.18 -32.15
C THR A 153 30.38 -46.70 -33.40
N ARG A 154 31.04 -45.83 -34.18
CA ARG A 154 31.92 -46.28 -35.27
C ARG A 154 33.09 -47.14 -34.76
N ILE A 155 33.75 -46.73 -33.67
CA ILE A 155 34.89 -47.45 -33.08
C ILE A 155 34.45 -48.84 -32.63
N LYS A 156 33.33 -48.96 -31.91
CA LYS A 156 32.80 -50.26 -31.45
C LYS A 156 32.55 -51.25 -32.58
N ASN A 157 31.99 -50.79 -33.70
CA ASN A 157 31.79 -51.66 -34.86
C ASN A 157 33.12 -52.11 -35.50
N ILE A 158 34.19 -51.32 -35.37
CA ILE A 158 35.54 -51.69 -35.83
C ILE A 158 36.22 -52.64 -34.83
N GLU A 159 35.97 -52.47 -33.53
CA GLU A 159 36.42 -53.39 -32.47
C GLU A 159 35.78 -54.78 -32.66
N GLU A 160 34.47 -54.86 -32.90
CA GLU A 160 33.74 -56.10 -33.20
C GLU A 160 34.30 -56.81 -34.45
N MET A 161 34.48 -56.09 -35.57
CA MET A 161 35.11 -56.63 -36.78
C MET A 161 36.58 -57.05 -36.57
N PHE A 162 37.31 -56.44 -35.64
CA PHE A 162 38.67 -56.81 -35.31
C PHE A 162 38.72 -58.10 -34.48
N GLU A 163 37.80 -58.28 -33.53
CA GLU A 163 37.65 -59.52 -32.76
C GLU A 163 37.28 -60.70 -33.70
N GLU A 164 36.32 -60.53 -34.62
CA GLU A 164 36.00 -61.55 -35.64
C GLU A 164 37.23 -61.96 -36.48
N LEU A 165 37.99 -60.99 -36.97
CA LEU A 165 39.18 -61.24 -37.81
C LEU A 165 40.34 -61.85 -37.01
N GLN A 166 40.48 -61.52 -35.72
CA GLN A 166 41.45 -62.13 -34.82
C GLN A 166 41.11 -63.61 -34.59
N ASP A 167 39.84 -63.94 -34.38
CA ASP A 167 39.37 -65.32 -34.22
C ASP A 167 39.51 -66.14 -35.52
N GLU A 168 39.23 -65.56 -36.69
CA GLU A 168 39.52 -66.23 -37.97
C GLU A 168 41.02 -66.51 -38.12
N HIS A 169 41.88 -65.53 -37.85
CA HIS A 169 43.33 -65.71 -37.92
C HIS A 169 43.85 -66.77 -36.93
N GLU A 170 43.33 -66.82 -35.70
CA GLU A 170 43.64 -67.89 -34.75
C GLU A 170 43.19 -69.26 -35.26
N ASN A 171 41.99 -69.37 -35.84
CA ASN A 171 41.47 -70.61 -36.39
C ASN A 171 42.29 -71.09 -37.61
N LEU A 172 42.66 -70.20 -38.53
CA LEU A 172 43.56 -70.49 -39.64
C LEU A 172 44.94 -70.94 -39.15
N ARG A 173 45.50 -70.28 -38.13
CA ARG A 173 46.78 -70.65 -37.51
C ARG A 173 46.72 -72.04 -36.86
N ARG A 174 45.64 -72.37 -36.15
CA ARG A 174 45.39 -73.70 -35.55
C ARG A 174 45.29 -74.76 -36.66
N ALA A 175 44.51 -74.52 -37.71
CA ALA A 175 44.33 -75.44 -38.84
C ALA A 175 45.64 -75.70 -39.60
N SER A 176 46.38 -74.65 -39.95
CA SER A 176 47.68 -74.74 -40.63
C SER A 176 48.72 -75.53 -39.81
N GLN A 177 48.75 -75.34 -38.48
CA GLN A 177 49.63 -76.11 -37.61
C GLN A 177 49.23 -77.59 -37.51
N LEU A 178 47.94 -77.92 -37.54
CA LEU A 178 47.46 -79.31 -37.59
C LEU A 178 47.84 -80.00 -38.91
N GLU A 179 47.64 -79.33 -40.05
CA GLU A 179 48.06 -79.85 -41.36
C GLU A 179 49.58 -80.05 -41.44
N LYS A 180 50.37 -79.06 -40.97
CA LYS A 180 51.82 -79.16 -40.88
C LYS A 180 52.27 -80.38 -40.06
N ASN A 181 51.66 -80.61 -38.89
CA ASN A 181 51.94 -81.78 -38.06
C ASN A 181 51.61 -83.08 -38.82
N HIS A 182 50.46 -83.15 -39.48
CA HIS A 182 50.02 -84.31 -40.26
C HIS A 182 50.96 -84.63 -41.44
N LEU A 183 51.44 -83.61 -42.14
CA LEU A 183 52.42 -83.75 -43.23
C LEU A 183 53.79 -84.24 -42.72
N ILE A 184 54.25 -83.73 -41.56
CA ILE A 184 55.50 -84.20 -40.92
C ILE A 184 55.40 -85.70 -40.57
N THR A 185 54.28 -86.16 -39.98
CA THR A 185 54.08 -87.58 -39.69
C THR A 185 54.05 -88.44 -40.95
N LYS A 186 53.38 -87.98 -42.03
CA LYS A 186 53.35 -88.67 -43.32
C LYS A 186 54.73 -88.75 -43.98
N LEU A 187 55.54 -87.68 -43.92
CA LEU A 187 56.90 -87.65 -44.44
C LEU A 187 57.77 -88.69 -43.73
N SER A 188 57.81 -88.66 -42.40
CA SER A 188 58.63 -89.55 -41.58
C SER A 188 58.30 -91.03 -41.81
N ALA A 189 57.02 -91.37 -41.99
CA ALA A 189 56.60 -92.74 -42.32
C ALA A 189 57.11 -93.20 -43.70
N LYS A 190 57.21 -92.30 -44.70
CA LYS A 190 57.74 -92.61 -46.03
C LYS A 190 59.27 -92.62 -46.10
N GLU A 191 59.94 -91.81 -45.30
CA GLU A 191 61.41 -91.88 -45.14
C GLU A 191 61.85 -93.25 -44.59
N GLU A 192 61.10 -93.83 -43.64
CA GLU A 192 61.38 -95.16 -43.10
C GLU A 192 61.12 -96.29 -44.11
N GLU A 193 60.03 -96.20 -44.89
CA GLU A 193 59.75 -97.15 -45.98
C GLU A 193 60.86 -97.17 -47.03
N ILE A 194 61.40 -95.99 -47.38
CA ILE A 194 62.55 -95.86 -48.29
C ILE A 194 63.81 -96.47 -47.68
N ARG A 195 64.14 -96.16 -46.41
CA ARG A 195 65.30 -96.75 -45.70
C ARG A 195 65.29 -98.28 -45.76
N HIS A 196 64.14 -98.89 -45.47
CA HIS A 196 63.98 -100.34 -45.49
C HIS A 196 64.13 -100.96 -46.90
N LEU A 197 63.61 -100.30 -47.95
CA LEU A 197 63.73 -100.78 -49.32
C LEU A 197 65.18 -100.72 -49.84
N THR A 198 65.91 -99.64 -49.58
CA THR A 198 67.31 -99.48 -50.00
C THR A 198 68.21 -100.56 -49.41
N ALA A 199 68.12 -100.80 -48.10
CA ALA A 199 68.90 -101.83 -47.42
C ALA A 199 68.64 -103.26 -47.97
N LYS A 200 67.40 -103.53 -48.41
CA LYS A 200 67.04 -104.83 -49.02
C LYS A 200 67.67 -105.01 -50.41
N LEU A 201 67.80 -103.93 -51.19
CA LEU A 201 68.36 -103.96 -52.53
C LEU A 201 69.87 -104.23 -52.49
N GLU A 202 70.61 -103.51 -51.64
CA GLU A 202 72.06 -103.68 -51.45
C GLU A 202 72.44 -105.13 -51.11
N ILE A 203 71.70 -105.79 -50.20
CA ILE A 203 71.90 -107.19 -49.81
C ILE A 203 71.68 -108.19 -50.97
N SER A 204 70.94 -107.78 -52.01
CA SER A 204 70.69 -108.62 -53.19
C SER A 204 71.81 -108.53 -54.23
N GLU A 205 72.34 -107.33 -54.48
CA GLU A 205 73.39 -107.08 -55.46
C GLU A 205 74.73 -107.71 -55.04
N GLN A 206 75.10 -107.57 -53.77
CA GLN A 206 76.33 -108.14 -53.19
C GLN A 206 76.43 -109.67 -53.38
N ARG A 207 75.30 -110.38 -53.49
CA ARG A 207 75.26 -111.85 -53.68
C ARG A 207 75.52 -112.27 -55.13
N ALA A 208 75.14 -111.45 -56.11
CA ALA A 208 75.28 -111.79 -57.52
C ALA A 208 76.75 -111.75 -57.99
N TYR A 209 77.55 -110.84 -57.41
CA TYR A 209 78.91 -110.55 -57.87
C TYR A 209 79.95 -111.66 -57.55
N ILE A 210 79.71 -112.50 -56.55
CA ILE A 210 80.71 -113.42 -55.98
C ILE A 210 80.87 -114.73 -56.78
N THR A 211 79.96 -115.04 -57.71
CA THR A 211 79.76 -116.42 -58.19
C THR A 211 80.48 -116.78 -59.51
N ALA A 212 81.25 -115.87 -60.15
CA ALA A 212 81.79 -116.15 -61.49
C ALA A 212 83.11 -115.41 -61.86
N SER A 213 84.23 -116.15 -61.92
CA SER A 213 85.31 -116.07 -62.94
C SER A 213 86.59 -116.77 -62.45
N ASP A 214 87.23 -117.62 -63.28
CA ASP A 214 88.55 -118.23 -62.95
C ASP A 214 89.33 -118.71 -64.20
N SER A 215 90.20 -117.88 -64.78
CA SER A 215 91.05 -118.17 -65.95
C SER A 215 92.02 -117.02 -66.23
N ASP A 216 93.27 -117.27 -66.65
CA ASP A 216 94.26 -116.20 -66.92
C ASP A 216 93.99 -115.40 -68.22
N ASN A 217 93.27 -115.96 -69.21
CA ASN A 217 92.81 -115.17 -70.36
C ASN A 217 91.58 -114.33 -69.98
N ASP A 218 90.71 -114.88 -69.13
CA ASP A 218 89.69 -114.07 -68.46
C ASP A 218 90.32 -113.03 -67.53
N LYS A 219 91.53 -113.21 -67.01
CA LYS A 219 92.26 -112.23 -66.18
C LYS A 219 92.75 -111.03 -66.96
N ILE A 220 93.20 -111.20 -68.22
CA ILE A 220 93.49 -110.06 -69.12
C ILE A 220 92.19 -109.34 -69.52
N LYS A 221 91.13 -110.10 -69.79
CA LYS A 221 89.79 -109.56 -70.07
C LYS A 221 89.19 -108.86 -68.83
N LEU A 222 89.44 -109.37 -67.62
CA LEU A 222 89.09 -108.78 -66.33
C LEU A 222 89.92 -107.52 -66.07
N LEU A 223 91.21 -107.47 -66.41
CA LEU A 223 92.02 -106.25 -66.31
C LEU A 223 91.55 -105.16 -67.30
N LEU A 224 91.09 -105.54 -68.50
CA LEU A 224 90.47 -104.62 -69.46
C LEU A 224 89.06 -104.19 -69.02
N GLN A 225 88.28 -105.10 -68.43
CA GLN A 225 86.98 -104.81 -67.84
C GLN A 225 87.13 -103.92 -66.60
N GLU A 226 88.10 -104.20 -65.74
CA GLU A 226 88.48 -103.41 -64.56
C GLU A 226 88.94 -102.03 -64.97
N ARG A 227 89.83 -101.90 -65.97
CA ARG A 227 90.17 -100.60 -66.55
C ARG A 227 88.91 -99.85 -67.02
N LYS A 228 88.01 -100.51 -67.76
CA LYS A 228 86.77 -99.88 -68.23
C LYS A 228 85.82 -99.52 -67.07
N MET A 229 85.76 -100.33 -66.02
CA MET A 229 85.00 -100.05 -64.79
C MET A 229 85.61 -98.90 -63.98
N LEU A 230 86.94 -98.77 -63.97
CA LEU A 230 87.65 -97.65 -63.35
C LEU A 230 87.48 -96.35 -64.16
N GLU A 231 87.47 -96.43 -65.49
CA GLU A 231 87.14 -95.31 -66.38
C GLU A 231 85.67 -94.87 -66.21
N SER A 232 84.73 -95.83 -66.13
CA SER A 232 83.31 -95.55 -65.80
C SER A 232 83.19 -94.89 -64.42
N ARG A 233 83.83 -95.47 -63.40
CA ARG A 233 83.80 -94.98 -62.01
C ARG A 233 84.47 -93.61 -61.83
N LEU A 234 85.43 -93.27 -62.69
CA LEU A 234 86.02 -91.93 -62.75
C LEU A 234 85.05 -90.92 -63.35
N GLU A 235 84.34 -91.27 -64.41
CA GLU A 235 83.29 -90.42 -65.01
C GLU A 235 82.10 -90.25 -64.05
N GLU A 236 81.64 -91.34 -63.41
CA GLU A 236 80.64 -91.32 -62.33
C GLU A 236 81.09 -90.40 -61.18
N ALA A 237 82.35 -90.48 -60.75
CA ALA A 237 82.90 -89.58 -59.74
C ALA A 237 82.98 -88.11 -60.20
N HIS A 238 83.23 -87.85 -61.49
CA HIS A 238 83.17 -86.49 -62.05
C HIS A 238 81.74 -85.95 -62.13
N ILE A 239 80.76 -86.78 -62.50
CA ILE A 239 79.33 -86.45 -62.48
C ILE A 239 78.89 -86.14 -61.04
N HIS A 240 79.18 -87.01 -60.07
CA HIS A 240 78.86 -86.77 -58.66
C HIS A 240 79.56 -85.52 -58.10
N LEU A 241 80.81 -85.25 -58.47
CA LEU A 241 81.48 -84.01 -58.08
C LEU A 241 80.81 -82.77 -58.70
N HIS A 242 80.29 -82.88 -59.91
CA HIS A 242 79.52 -81.82 -60.56
C HIS A 242 78.15 -81.60 -59.89
N GLU A 243 77.42 -82.68 -59.58
CA GLU A 243 76.15 -82.64 -58.83
C GLU A 243 76.35 -82.01 -57.45
N ILE A 244 77.36 -82.46 -56.70
CA ILE A 244 77.75 -81.89 -55.40
C ILE A 244 78.07 -80.41 -55.54
N LYS A 245 78.88 -80.01 -56.53
CA LYS A 245 79.23 -78.60 -56.77
C LYS A 245 78.00 -77.76 -57.12
N SER A 246 77.11 -78.26 -57.97
CA SER A 246 75.84 -77.60 -58.35
C SER A 246 74.95 -77.39 -57.13
N ASN A 247 74.77 -78.43 -56.31
CA ASN A 247 74.01 -78.38 -55.06
C ASN A 247 74.61 -77.37 -54.07
N TRP A 248 75.93 -77.35 -53.88
CA TRP A 248 76.61 -76.34 -53.05
C TRP A 248 76.41 -74.91 -53.58
N THR A 249 76.48 -74.68 -54.90
CA THR A 249 76.21 -73.34 -55.45
C THR A 249 74.75 -72.91 -55.29
N SER A 250 73.80 -73.84 -55.42
CA SER A 250 72.37 -73.58 -55.19
C SER A 250 72.07 -73.29 -53.71
N GLN A 251 72.70 -74.04 -52.79
CA GLN A 251 72.61 -73.80 -51.35
C GLN A 251 73.23 -72.45 -50.96
N ASN A 252 74.42 -72.12 -51.49
CA ASN A 252 75.06 -70.83 -51.24
C ASN A 252 74.19 -69.66 -51.71
N LEU A 253 73.67 -69.72 -52.95
CA LEU A 253 72.73 -68.71 -53.47
C LEU A 253 71.45 -68.61 -52.62
N THR A 254 70.96 -69.73 -52.07
CA THR A 254 69.81 -69.73 -51.17
C THR A 254 70.13 -69.03 -49.84
N LEU A 255 71.31 -69.28 -49.26
CA LEU A 255 71.78 -68.62 -48.03
C LEU A 255 72.05 -67.12 -48.26
N GLU A 256 72.62 -66.72 -49.40
CA GLU A 256 72.80 -65.32 -49.79
C GLU A 256 71.45 -64.58 -49.89
N ASN A 257 70.45 -65.22 -50.52
CA ASN A 257 69.09 -64.67 -50.59
C ASN A 257 68.41 -64.58 -49.22
N GLN A 258 68.64 -65.55 -48.32
CA GLN A 258 68.14 -65.47 -46.94
C GLN A 258 68.84 -64.35 -46.15
N LEU A 259 70.16 -64.22 -46.27
CA LEU A 259 70.94 -63.16 -45.63
C LEU A 259 70.50 -61.77 -46.11
N ALA A 260 70.27 -61.59 -47.41
CA ALA A 260 69.74 -60.34 -47.97
C ALA A 260 68.34 -60.00 -47.44
N ARG A 261 67.45 -60.99 -47.30
CA ARG A 261 66.11 -60.81 -46.71
C ARG A 261 66.19 -60.43 -45.23
N LEU A 262 67.00 -61.14 -44.44
CA LEU A 262 67.20 -60.84 -43.02
C LEU A 262 67.85 -59.46 -42.81
N SER A 263 68.84 -59.09 -43.63
CA SER A 263 69.47 -57.77 -43.59
C SER A 263 68.46 -56.65 -43.90
N ARG A 264 67.57 -56.85 -44.88
CA ARG A 264 66.47 -55.92 -45.17
C ARG A 264 65.46 -55.84 -44.02
N GLN A 265 65.03 -56.98 -43.49
CA GLN A 265 64.07 -57.03 -42.37
C GLN A 265 64.62 -56.29 -41.15
N VAL A 266 65.89 -56.49 -40.78
CA VAL A 266 66.55 -55.75 -39.68
C VAL A 266 66.60 -54.24 -39.97
N ALA A 267 66.80 -53.81 -41.22
CA ALA A 267 66.76 -52.40 -41.59
C ALA A 267 65.34 -51.80 -41.47
N GLU A 268 64.30 -52.56 -41.84
CA GLU A 268 62.90 -52.16 -41.73
C GLU A 268 62.45 -52.10 -40.26
N GLU A 269 62.67 -53.16 -39.47
CA GLU A 269 62.38 -53.22 -38.02
C GLU A 269 63.12 -52.13 -37.22
N THR A 270 64.39 -51.85 -37.53
CA THR A 270 65.13 -50.77 -36.86
C THR A 270 64.71 -49.37 -37.31
N GLY A 271 64.08 -49.23 -38.48
CA GLY A 271 63.42 -48.00 -38.92
C GLY A 271 62.10 -47.77 -38.20
N GLU A 272 61.25 -48.79 -38.09
CA GLU A 272 59.98 -48.73 -37.35
C GLU A 272 60.21 -48.48 -35.86
N LYS A 273 61.19 -49.15 -35.25
CA LYS A 273 61.57 -48.93 -33.86
C LYS A 273 61.96 -47.49 -33.55
N ARG A 274 62.60 -46.77 -34.48
CA ARG A 274 62.90 -45.33 -34.32
C ARG A 274 61.64 -44.48 -34.34
N LYS A 275 60.76 -44.68 -35.33
CA LYS A 275 59.46 -43.97 -35.41
C LYS A 275 58.62 -44.17 -34.14
N ILE A 276 58.62 -45.37 -33.57
CA ILE A 276 57.91 -45.68 -32.31
C ILE A 276 58.55 -44.97 -31.11
N ILE A 277 59.89 -44.85 -31.07
CA ILE A 277 60.60 -44.08 -30.02
C ILE A 277 60.30 -42.59 -30.16
N GLU A 278 60.42 -42.02 -31.38
CA GLU A 278 60.10 -40.62 -31.67
C GLU A 278 58.65 -40.27 -31.29
N ALA A 279 57.69 -41.13 -31.67
CA ALA A 279 56.28 -40.97 -31.30
C ALA A 279 56.06 -41.05 -29.77
N LYS A 280 56.74 -41.96 -29.09
CA LYS A 280 56.71 -42.07 -27.62
C LYS A 280 57.29 -40.82 -26.95
N GLU A 281 58.40 -40.29 -27.46
CA GLU A 281 59.04 -39.08 -26.91
C GLU A 281 58.14 -37.85 -27.09
N MET A 282 57.55 -37.65 -28.27
CA MET A 282 56.56 -36.59 -28.50
C MET A 282 55.33 -36.72 -27.58
N LEU A 283 54.78 -37.93 -27.41
CA LEU A 283 53.66 -38.17 -26.51
C LEU A 283 54.05 -37.90 -25.04
N THR A 284 55.25 -38.33 -24.62
CA THR A 284 55.77 -38.10 -23.27
C THR A 284 55.90 -36.61 -22.97
N GLU A 285 56.38 -35.81 -23.93
CA GLU A 285 56.47 -34.36 -23.76
C GLU A 285 55.09 -33.68 -23.73
N LYS A 286 54.14 -34.13 -24.56
CA LYS A 286 52.77 -33.59 -24.51
C LYS A 286 52.04 -33.95 -23.20
N VAL A 287 52.34 -35.11 -22.60
CA VAL A 287 51.84 -35.46 -21.25
C VAL A 287 52.38 -34.47 -20.21
N LYS A 288 53.70 -34.22 -20.13
CA LYS A 288 54.28 -33.24 -19.20
C LYS A 288 53.66 -31.84 -19.36
N GLN A 289 53.45 -31.40 -20.60
CA GLN A 289 52.85 -30.10 -20.89
C GLN A 289 51.40 -30.02 -20.38
N LEU A 290 50.61 -31.08 -20.56
CA LEU A 290 49.24 -31.17 -20.03
C LEU A 290 49.21 -31.27 -18.49
N GLU A 291 50.15 -31.99 -17.87
CA GLU A 291 50.32 -32.05 -16.42
C GLU A 291 50.65 -30.66 -15.83
N PHE A 292 51.52 -29.89 -16.49
CA PHE A 292 51.84 -28.52 -16.11
C PHE A 292 50.65 -27.57 -16.28
N GLU A 293 49.95 -27.64 -17.42
CA GLU A 293 48.73 -26.87 -17.69
C GLU A 293 47.63 -27.17 -16.65
N MET A 294 47.42 -28.45 -16.32
CA MET A 294 46.47 -28.90 -15.30
C MET A 294 46.87 -28.44 -13.88
N SER A 295 48.15 -28.51 -13.53
CA SER A 295 48.68 -28.02 -12.25
C SER A 295 48.46 -26.52 -12.09
N LYS A 296 48.75 -25.73 -13.14
CA LYS A 296 48.48 -24.28 -13.18
C LYS A 296 46.98 -23.98 -13.03
N ALA A 297 46.12 -24.69 -13.76
CA ALA A 297 44.67 -24.52 -13.66
C ALA A 297 44.13 -24.89 -12.27
N SER A 298 44.68 -25.92 -11.63
CA SER A 298 44.33 -26.31 -10.25
C SER A 298 44.69 -25.21 -9.24
N GLU A 299 45.86 -24.56 -9.38
CA GLU A 299 46.24 -23.46 -8.49
C GLU A 299 45.40 -22.20 -8.74
N GLU A 300 45.11 -21.87 -10.00
CA GLU A 300 44.16 -20.79 -10.34
C GLU A 300 42.76 -21.03 -9.76
N LEU A 301 42.29 -22.28 -9.70
CA LEU A 301 41.03 -22.62 -9.04
C LEU A 301 41.10 -22.42 -7.53
N LYS A 302 42.14 -22.90 -6.83
CA LYS A 302 42.31 -22.68 -5.37
C LYS A 302 42.29 -21.19 -5.00
N VAL A 303 42.94 -20.35 -5.81
CA VAL A 303 42.94 -18.89 -5.61
C VAL A 303 41.53 -18.29 -5.78
N ARG A 304 40.76 -18.78 -6.75
CA ARG A 304 39.35 -18.36 -6.94
C ARG A 304 38.46 -18.86 -5.81
N ASP A 305 38.59 -20.11 -5.37
CA ASP A 305 37.84 -20.70 -4.26
C ASP A 305 38.09 -19.94 -2.95
N ASN A 306 39.35 -19.58 -2.67
CA ASN A 306 39.69 -18.79 -1.49
C ASN A 306 39.15 -17.35 -1.59
N LYS A 307 39.11 -16.74 -2.77
CA LYS A 307 38.41 -15.46 -2.98
C LYS A 307 36.90 -15.58 -2.75
N ILE A 308 36.27 -16.66 -3.22
CA ILE A 308 34.83 -16.91 -3.02
C ILE A 308 34.50 -17.06 -1.53
N LYS A 309 35.34 -17.75 -0.74
CA LYS A 309 35.18 -17.83 0.73
C LYS A 309 35.20 -16.44 1.38
N LEU A 310 36.23 -15.64 1.12
CA LEU A 310 36.36 -14.28 1.67
C LEU A 310 35.18 -13.38 1.29
N MET A 311 34.66 -13.49 0.06
CA MET A 311 33.49 -12.73 -0.37
C MET A 311 32.18 -13.23 0.26
N ASN A 312 32.07 -14.52 0.57
CA ASN A 312 30.93 -15.05 1.33
C ASN A 312 30.99 -14.61 2.81
N GLU A 313 32.18 -14.62 3.41
CA GLU A 313 32.43 -14.11 4.77
C GLU A 313 32.05 -12.62 4.88
N GLU A 314 32.47 -11.78 3.92
CA GLU A 314 32.06 -10.38 3.81
C GLU A 314 30.53 -10.21 3.66
N ILE A 315 29.87 -11.08 2.86
CA ILE A 315 28.42 -11.07 2.70
C ILE A 315 27.70 -11.44 4.01
N ASP A 316 28.20 -12.42 4.76
CA ASP A 316 27.61 -12.83 6.04
C ASP A 316 27.81 -11.78 7.15
N GLU A 317 28.97 -11.12 7.20
CA GLU A 317 29.21 -9.96 8.07
C GLU A 317 28.25 -8.80 7.77
N LEU A 318 28.12 -8.41 6.49
CA LEU A 318 27.20 -7.37 6.05
C LEU A 318 25.73 -7.74 6.33
N ASN A 319 25.33 -8.99 6.13
CA ASN A 319 24.00 -9.49 6.48
C ASN A 319 23.74 -9.47 7.99
N SER A 320 24.78 -9.67 8.82
CA SER A 320 24.66 -9.58 10.27
C SER A 320 24.46 -8.13 10.72
N SER A 321 25.30 -7.20 10.26
CA SER A 321 25.16 -5.76 10.55
C SER A 321 23.83 -5.19 10.06
N LEU A 322 23.37 -5.59 8.86
CA LEU A 322 22.07 -5.20 8.32
C LEU A 322 20.89 -5.75 9.15
N ARG A 323 21.04 -6.92 9.78
CA ARG A 323 20.06 -7.47 10.73
C ARG A 323 20.05 -6.70 12.05
N GLU A 324 21.22 -6.35 12.56
CA GLU A 324 21.40 -5.56 13.80
C GLU A 324 20.76 -4.18 13.66
N ILE A 325 21.12 -3.42 12.62
CA ILE A 325 20.51 -2.11 12.31
C ILE A 325 18.99 -2.21 12.13
N ARG A 326 18.46 -3.32 11.58
CA ARG A 326 17.01 -3.52 11.49
C ARG A 326 16.33 -3.73 12.84
N LEU A 327 16.99 -4.39 13.79
CA LEU A 327 16.48 -4.56 15.15
C LEU A 327 16.49 -3.21 15.90
N GLU A 328 17.60 -2.46 15.81
CA GLU A 328 17.69 -1.10 16.39
C GLU A 328 16.59 -0.17 15.88
N ASN A 329 16.28 -0.21 14.58
CA ASN A 329 15.20 0.59 14.00
C ASN A 329 13.80 0.13 14.45
N GLU A 330 13.56 -1.17 14.61
CA GLU A 330 12.27 -1.67 15.12
C GLU A 330 12.07 -1.30 16.61
N GLU A 331 13.15 -1.35 17.41
CA GLU A 331 13.13 -0.93 18.82
C GLU A 331 12.86 0.58 18.99
N GLU A 332 13.49 1.45 18.19
CA GLU A 332 13.19 2.89 18.17
C GLU A 332 11.77 3.16 17.65
N ILE A 333 11.29 2.41 16.64
CA ILE A 333 9.90 2.52 16.16
C ILE A 333 8.91 2.17 17.29
N GLU A 334 9.14 1.10 18.05
CA GLU A 334 8.24 0.70 19.15
C GLU A 334 8.33 1.65 20.37
N PHE A 335 9.51 2.22 20.63
CA PHE A 335 9.68 3.30 21.60
C PHE A 335 8.89 4.56 21.19
N LEU A 336 8.99 4.99 19.93
CA LEU A 336 8.25 6.14 19.41
C LEU A 336 6.73 5.88 19.38
N ARG A 337 6.28 4.68 19.01
CA ARG A 337 4.87 4.26 19.11
C ARG A 337 4.35 4.35 20.55
N SER A 338 5.11 3.81 21.50
CA SER A 338 4.78 3.87 22.94
C SER A 338 4.67 5.30 23.45
N LYS A 339 5.60 6.18 23.02
CA LYS A 339 5.61 7.60 23.36
C LYS A 339 4.42 8.36 22.76
N VAL A 340 4.05 8.09 21.51
CA VAL A 340 2.85 8.67 20.88
C VAL A 340 1.59 8.22 21.61
N ALA A 341 1.43 6.93 21.90
CA ALA A 341 0.27 6.41 22.63
C ALA A 341 0.12 7.03 24.05
N PHE A 342 1.24 7.29 24.73
CA PHE A 342 1.24 8.04 26.00
C PHE A 342 0.73 9.48 25.81
N GLN A 343 1.26 10.20 24.82
CA GLN A 343 0.86 11.58 24.52
C GLN A 343 -0.60 11.68 24.05
N GLU A 344 -1.11 10.70 23.29
CA GLU A 344 -2.53 10.63 22.92
C GLU A 344 -3.43 10.45 24.16
N SER A 345 -3.03 9.61 25.12
CA SER A 345 -3.74 9.44 26.40
C SER A 345 -3.77 10.72 27.24
N GLU A 346 -2.65 11.46 27.29
CA GLU A 346 -2.57 12.76 27.97
C GLU A 346 -3.42 13.83 27.26
N LEU A 347 -3.46 13.83 25.92
CA LEU A 347 -4.30 14.72 25.11
C LEU A 347 -5.80 14.41 25.31
N ILE A 348 -6.19 13.13 25.40
CA ILE A 348 -7.56 12.73 25.73
C ILE A 348 -7.94 13.22 27.14
N SER A 349 -7.11 12.98 28.14
CA SER A 349 -7.35 13.42 29.53
C SER A 349 -7.49 14.94 29.66
N THR A 350 -6.57 15.70 29.05
CA THR A 350 -6.64 17.17 29.04
C THR A 350 -7.86 17.69 28.28
N LYS A 351 -8.24 17.06 27.16
CA LYS A 351 -9.45 17.40 26.40
C LYS A 351 -10.75 17.12 27.18
N GLU A 352 -10.83 16.01 27.92
CA GLU A 352 -11.96 15.76 28.82
C GLU A 352 -12.06 16.83 29.92
N ASN A 353 -10.94 17.28 30.47
CA ASN A 353 -10.93 18.29 31.51
C ASN A 353 -11.33 19.67 30.95
N VAL A 354 -10.88 20.02 29.74
CA VAL A 354 -11.36 21.22 29.02
C VAL A 354 -12.87 21.14 28.74
N LEU A 355 -13.40 19.96 28.38
CA LEU A 355 -14.84 19.78 28.19
C LEU A 355 -15.62 20.03 29.49
N LYS A 356 -15.20 19.42 30.61
CA LYS A 356 -15.80 19.62 31.93
C LYS A 356 -15.77 21.09 32.35
N TYR A 357 -14.66 21.81 32.10
CA TYR A 357 -14.58 23.24 32.38
C TYR A 357 -15.51 24.07 31.49
N SER A 358 -15.67 23.72 30.21
CA SER A 358 -16.64 24.35 29.31
C SER A 358 -18.07 24.15 29.81
N GLU A 359 -18.45 22.91 30.15
CA GLU A 359 -19.78 22.58 30.69
C GLU A 359 -20.08 23.39 31.96
N THR A 360 -19.13 23.51 32.90
CA THR A 360 -19.32 24.39 34.08
C THR A 360 -19.36 25.88 33.74
N SER A 361 -18.69 26.32 32.67
CA SER A 361 -18.74 27.72 32.23
C SER A 361 -20.11 28.06 31.67
N ASP A 362 -20.68 27.17 30.85
CA ASP A 362 -22.03 27.29 30.29
C ASP A 362 -23.09 27.31 31.41
N GLU A 363 -22.90 26.51 32.47
CA GLU A 363 -23.75 26.53 33.68
C GLU A 363 -23.68 27.89 34.42
N TYR A 364 -22.49 28.45 34.63
CA TYR A 364 -22.35 29.77 35.26
C TYR A 364 -22.92 30.90 34.39
N GLU A 365 -22.73 30.85 33.07
CA GLU A 365 -23.30 31.86 32.14
C GLU A 365 -24.84 31.80 32.13
N ALA A 366 -25.42 30.60 32.13
CA ALA A 366 -26.86 30.41 32.29
C ALA A 366 -27.37 30.93 33.64
N GLN A 367 -26.60 30.76 34.73
CA GLN A 367 -26.94 31.29 36.05
C GLN A 367 -26.88 32.83 36.09
N ILE A 368 -25.88 33.44 35.45
CA ILE A 368 -25.76 34.89 35.31
C ILE A 368 -26.96 35.45 34.54
N LEU A 369 -27.31 34.85 33.40
CA LEU A 369 -28.49 35.24 32.60
C LEU A 369 -29.79 35.15 33.40
N ALA A 370 -29.96 34.11 34.23
CA ALA A 370 -31.12 33.95 35.10
C ALA A 370 -31.20 35.06 36.17
N LEU A 371 -30.10 35.32 36.90
CA LEU A 371 -30.01 36.38 37.90
C LEU A 371 -30.21 37.77 37.30
N GLN A 372 -29.67 38.01 36.10
CA GLN A 372 -29.81 39.27 35.38
C GLN A 372 -31.25 39.51 34.91
N LYS A 373 -32.00 38.44 34.58
CA LYS A 373 -33.44 38.51 34.32
C LYS A 373 -34.24 38.81 35.60
N GLU A 374 -33.95 38.12 36.70
CA GLU A 374 -34.61 38.39 38.00
C GLU A 374 -34.34 39.82 38.48
N TYR A 375 -33.12 40.33 38.31
CA TYR A 375 -32.75 41.71 38.59
C TYR A 375 -33.57 42.71 37.75
N ASN A 376 -33.66 42.52 36.43
CA ASN A 376 -34.47 43.38 35.57
C ASN A 376 -35.96 43.35 35.95
N GLU A 377 -36.50 42.16 36.24
CA GLU A 377 -37.87 42.00 36.73
C GLU A 377 -38.13 42.67 38.08
N ALA A 378 -37.16 42.69 38.98
CA ALA A 378 -37.24 43.42 40.24
C ALA A 378 -37.13 44.95 40.01
N HIS A 379 -36.30 45.37 39.06
CA HIS A 379 -36.11 46.79 38.72
C HIS A 379 -37.34 47.41 38.03
N GLU A 380 -38.07 46.67 37.18
CA GLU A 380 -39.37 47.14 36.67
C GLU A 380 -40.40 47.25 37.80
N LYS A 381 -40.52 46.25 38.68
CA LYS A 381 -41.45 46.28 39.82
C LYS A 381 -41.14 47.44 40.79
N LEU A 382 -39.86 47.79 40.96
CA LEU A 382 -39.44 48.97 41.71
C LEU A 382 -39.90 50.25 41.01
N ARG A 383 -39.60 50.40 39.72
CA ARG A 383 -39.97 51.57 38.89
C ARG A 383 -41.49 51.79 38.84
N ASP A 384 -42.28 50.72 38.73
CA ASP A 384 -43.74 50.77 38.83
C ASP A 384 -44.21 51.27 40.20
N SER A 385 -43.54 50.86 41.28
CA SER A 385 -43.85 51.33 42.64
C SER A 385 -43.46 52.80 42.84
N GLU A 386 -42.35 53.25 42.25
CA GLU A 386 -41.88 54.64 42.29
C GLU A 386 -42.84 55.55 41.50
N ASN A 387 -43.23 55.16 40.28
CA ASN A 387 -44.26 55.84 39.49
C ASN A 387 -45.57 55.99 40.28
N LYS A 388 -45.98 54.94 41.01
CA LYS A 388 -47.19 54.95 41.84
C LYS A 388 -47.07 55.82 43.09
N ILE A 389 -45.87 55.92 43.68
CA ILE A 389 -45.58 56.86 44.76
C ILE A 389 -45.65 58.31 44.24
N ILE A 390 -45.14 58.58 43.02
CA ILE A 390 -45.27 59.90 42.38
C ILE A 390 -46.75 60.25 42.15
N GLU A 391 -47.56 59.33 41.62
CA GLU A 391 -49.01 59.51 41.43
C GLU A 391 -49.75 59.77 42.75
N MET A 392 -49.38 59.06 43.83
CA MET A 392 -49.93 59.29 45.17
C MET A 392 -49.51 60.64 45.76
N ASN A 393 -48.24 61.03 45.62
CA ASN A 393 -47.73 62.32 46.10
C ASN A 393 -48.39 63.50 45.36
N GLN A 394 -48.65 63.36 44.04
CA GLN A 394 -49.40 64.35 43.28
C GLN A 394 -50.83 64.50 43.83
N LYS A 395 -51.53 63.39 44.07
CA LYS A 395 -52.88 63.40 44.68
C LYS A 395 -52.92 63.96 46.09
N ILE A 396 -51.85 63.77 46.88
CA ILE A 396 -51.69 64.42 48.18
C ILE A 396 -51.57 65.93 48.00
N SER A 397 -50.75 66.41 47.06
CA SER A 397 -50.61 67.85 46.79
C SER A 397 -51.91 68.49 46.26
N GLU A 398 -52.67 67.78 45.44
CA GLU A 398 -54.01 68.18 45.00
C GLU A 398 -54.97 68.30 46.21
N MET A 399 -55.00 67.30 47.11
CA MET A 399 -55.78 67.37 48.36
C MET A 399 -55.28 68.47 49.33
N GLU A 400 -54.00 68.82 49.34
CA GLU A 400 -53.46 69.92 50.14
C GLU A 400 -53.93 71.28 49.60
N GLN A 401 -54.01 71.46 48.28
CA GLN A 401 -54.63 72.65 47.67
C GLN A 401 -56.13 72.73 47.97
N ASP A 402 -56.87 71.63 47.87
CA ASP A 402 -58.29 71.58 48.27
C ASP A 402 -58.48 71.92 49.76
N ASN A 403 -57.63 71.41 50.65
CA ASN A 403 -57.69 71.75 52.08
C ASN A 403 -57.36 73.22 52.35
N LEU A 404 -56.42 73.83 51.61
CA LEU A 404 -56.17 75.27 51.70
C LEU A 404 -57.38 76.09 51.23
N ALA A 405 -58.02 75.70 50.11
CA ALA A 405 -59.23 76.35 49.62
C ALA A 405 -60.42 76.19 50.59
N ILE A 406 -60.57 75.02 51.23
CA ILE A 406 -61.56 74.80 52.30
C ILE A 406 -61.27 75.71 53.49
N ASN A 407 -60.02 75.83 53.92
CA ASN A 407 -59.62 76.67 55.06
C ASN A 407 -59.87 78.17 54.76
N ASP A 408 -59.54 78.65 53.55
CA ASP A 408 -59.86 80.02 53.11
C ASP A 408 -61.37 80.28 53.05
N LEU A 409 -62.17 79.31 52.63
CA LEU A 409 -63.64 79.37 52.70
C LEU A 409 -64.13 79.39 54.15
N GLN A 410 -63.47 78.67 55.05
CA GLN A 410 -63.80 78.59 56.47
C GLN A 410 -63.48 79.90 57.20
N VAL A 411 -62.34 80.54 56.90
CA VAL A 411 -62.00 81.90 57.36
C VAL A 411 -62.99 82.96 56.82
N GLN A 412 -63.48 82.80 55.59
CA GLN A 412 -64.57 83.64 55.07
C GLN A 412 -65.88 83.40 55.81
N LEU A 413 -66.20 82.15 56.15
CA LEU A 413 -67.41 81.78 56.89
C LEU A 413 -67.38 82.32 58.33
N ASP A 414 -66.26 82.16 59.05
CA ASP A 414 -66.01 82.77 60.37
C ASP A 414 -66.16 84.30 60.32
N ARG A 415 -65.67 84.94 59.25
CA ARG A 415 -65.82 86.39 59.04
C ARG A 415 -67.28 86.80 58.81
N TYR A 416 -68.04 86.05 58.02
CA TYR A 416 -69.47 86.30 57.82
C TYR A 416 -70.26 86.01 59.10
N GLU A 417 -69.91 84.98 59.87
CA GLU A 417 -70.53 84.71 61.17
C GLU A 417 -70.20 85.82 62.17
N ALA A 418 -68.96 86.31 62.23
CA ALA A 418 -68.59 87.47 63.04
C ALA A 418 -69.43 88.71 62.67
N GLU A 419 -69.57 89.02 61.38
CA GLU A 419 -70.42 90.11 60.89
C GLU A 419 -71.90 89.90 61.26
N VAL A 420 -72.39 88.65 61.24
CA VAL A 420 -73.73 88.28 61.75
C VAL A 420 -73.82 88.43 63.27
N THR A 421 -72.77 88.12 64.06
CA THR A 421 -72.78 88.36 65.51
C THR A 421 -72.82 89.85 65.83
N ASP A 422 -72.10 90.69 65.07
CA ASP A 422 -72.10 92.15 65.27
C ASP A 422 -73.42 92.78 64.80
N LYS A 423 -74.00 92.30 63.69
CA LYS A 423 -75.38 92.65 63.31
C LYS A 423 -76.38 92.19 64.39
N ASN A 424 -76.19 91.02 65.02
CA ASN A 424 -77.02 90.57 66.13
C ASN A 424 -76.80 91.38 67.42
N LYS A 425 -75.59 91.88 67.70
CA LYS A 425 -75.33 92.85 68.79
C LYS A 425 -76.01 94.19 68.48
N ALA A 426 -75.93 94.67 67.25
CA ALA A 426 -76.64 95.86 66.79
C ALA A 426 -78.17 95.69 66.87
N ILE A 427 -78.71 94.53 66.49
CA ILE A 427 -80.12 94.17 66.66
C ILE A 427 -80.50 94.10 68.15
N LYS A 428 -79.64 93.59 69.05
CA LYS A 428 -79.87 93.67 70.51
C LYS A 428 -79.89 95.11 71.02
N ILE A 429 -79.00 95.98 70.54
CA ILE A 429 -78.98 97.41 70.90
C ILE A 429 -80.20 98.15 70.33
N LEU A 430 -80.62 97.82 69.11
CA LEU A 430 -81.84 98.35 68.49
C LEU A 430 -83.10 97.85 69.21
N ASN A 431 -83.15 96.57 69.62
CA ASN A 431 -84.24 96.02 70.42
C ASN A 431 -84.25 96.55 71.86
N GLN A 432 -83.09 96.89 72.44
CA GLN A 432 -83.02 97.60 73.72
C GLN A 432 -83.58 99.03 73.56
N ARG A 433 -83.17 99.77 72.52
CA ARG A 433 -83.80 101.06 72.17
C ARG A 433 -85.30 100.92 71.90
N LEU A 434 -85.73 99.85 71.22
CA LEU A 434 -87.15 99.56 70.96
C LEU A 434 -87.90 99.25 72.25
N PHE A 435 -87.27 98.57 73.21
CA PHE A 435 -87.80 98.30 74.54
C PHE A 435 -87.89 99.58 75.38
N ASP A 436 -86.89 100.46 75.31
CA ASP A 436 -86.89 101.73 76.04
C ASP A 436 -87.90 102.74 75.45
N VAL A 437 -88.08 102.74 74.13
CA VAL A 437 -89.18 103.45 73.44
C VAL A 437 -90.54 102.83 73.78
N LYS A 438 -90.65 101.51 73.83
CA LYS A 438 -91.87 100.81 74.26
C LYS A 438 -92.20 101.09 75.72
N LYS A 439 -91.19 101.26 76.58
CA LYS A 439 -91.34 101.65 77.99
C LYS A 439 -91.86 103.08 78.15
N THR A 440 -91.49 104.02 77.27
CA THR A 440 -92.09 105.37 77.25
C THR A 440 -93.46 105.43 76.55
N LEU A 441 -93.81 104.45 75.71
CA LEU A 441 -95.13 104.33 75.06
C LEU A 441 -96.17 103.50 75.84
N GLN A 442 -95.79 102.79 76.91
CA GLN A 442 -96.70 101.92 77.67
C GLN A 442 -97.14 102.47 79.03
N GLU A 443 -97.06 103.79 79.25
CA GLU A 443 -97.92 104.47 80.25
C GLU A 443 -99.32 104.82 79.70
N GLU A 444 -99.53 104.88 78.38
CA GLU A 444 -100.79 105.39 77.81
C GLU A 444 -101.85 104.35 77.41
N ILE A 445 -101.48 103.12 77.00
CA ILE A 445 -102.46 102.16 76.42
C ILE A 445 -102.52 100.81 77.16
N LYS A 446 -103.50 100.71 78.06
CA LYS A 446 -104.17 99.44 78.44
C LYS A 446 -105.39 99.24 77.53
N ASN A 447 -105.37 98.26 76.61
CA ASN A 447 -106.47 97.30 76.34
C ASN A 447 -106.29 96.46 75.06
N ASN A 448 -106.87 95.27 75.13
CA ASN A 448 -106.99 94.14 74.19
C ASN A 448 -107.14 94.37 72.66
N ASN A 449 -106.46 93.46 71.92
CA ASN A 449 -106.96 92.61 70.81
C ASN A 449 -107.23 93.09 69.35
N SER A 450 -106.51 92.40 68.44
CA SER A 450 -107.02 91.52 67.34
C SER A 450 -107.15 92.00 65.87
N GLY A 451 -106.90 91.04 64.96
CA GLY A 451 -107.08 91.10 63.49
C GLY A 451 -105.74 91.08 62.69
N SER A 452 -105.60 90.42 61.52
CA SER A 452 -106.46 89.41 60.84
C SER A 452 -105.73 88.75 59.63
N THR A 453 -105.98 87.45 59.34
CA THR A 453 -105.86 86.72 58.02
C THR A 453 -104.50 86.67 57.28
N GLY A 454 -104.11 85.66 56.46
CA GLY A 454 -104.68 84.36 56.02
C GLY A 454 -103.54 83.45 55.44
N SER A 455 -103.65 82.11 55.29
CA SER A 455 -104.26 81.34 54.18
C SER A 455 -103.72 81.67 52.76
N MET A 456 -103.41 80.73 51.83
CA MET A 456 -103.62 79.27 51.76
C MET A 456 -102.76 78.58 50.64
N THR A 457 -102.59 77.23 50.68
CA THR A 457 -102.36 76.30 49.51
C THR A 457 -101.04 76.39 48.67
N SER A 458 -100.56 75.41 47.86
CA SER A 458 -100.99 74.01 47.53
C SER A 458 -99.87 73.14 46.89
N ASN A 459 -99.79 71.86 47.32
CA ASN A 459 -99.53 70.58 46.59
C ASN A 459 -98.28 70.26 45.73
N GLN A 460 -98.07 68.92 45.65
CA GLN A 460 -97.00 68.11 45.03
C GLN A 460 -97.45 67.50 43.67
N PRO A 461 -96.73 66.57 42.95
CA PRO A 461 -96.22 65.22 43.37
C PRO A 461 -94.73 64.97 42.92
N ALA A 462 -94.11 63.80 42.65
CA ALA A 462 -94.53 62.38 42.48
C ALA A 462 -93.39 61.33 42.69
N ILE A 463 -93.81 60.08 42.98
CA ILE A 463 -93.32 58.70 42.61
C ILE A 463 -92.14 58.62 41.57
N LEU A 464 -91.14 57.71 41.56
CA LEU A 464 -90.90 56.28 42.01
C LEU A 464 -89.44 56.10 42.57
N ILE A 465 -88.91 55.01 43.20
CA ILE A 465 -89.19 53.53 43.36
C ILE A 465 -88.66 52.66 42.18
N PRO A 466 -88.12 51.40 42.33
CA PRO A 466 -87.67 50.58 43.49
C PRO A 466 -86.12 50.52 43.63
N VAL A 467 -85.38 49.81 44.53
CA VAL A 467 -85.58 48.81 45.64
C VAL A 467 -85.19 47.32 45.35
N ASN A 468 -84.27 46.76 46.18
CA ASN A 468 -83.93 45.32 46.48
C ASN A 468 -83.16 44.44 45.44
N VAL A 469 -82.40 43.36 45.79
CA VAL A 469 -81.63 42.91 47.01
C VAL A 469 -80.75 41.64 46.70
N ASP A 470 -79.79 41.30 47.57
CA ASP A 470 -79.16 39.97 47.84
C ASP A 470 -78.00 39.30 47.03
N ASN A 471 -77.07 38.75 47.84
CA ASN A 471 -76.36 37.45 47.79
C ASN A 471 -75.45 36.96 46.63
N ASN A 472 -74.13 37.02 46.90
CA ASN A 472 -73.26 35.85 47.18
C ASN A 472 -73.40 34.55 46.34
N SER A 473 -72.37 34.20 45.55
CA SER A 473 -71.74 32.87 45.65
C SER A 473 -70.38 32.69 44.97
N ASN A 474 -69.58 31.82 45.60
CA ASN A 474 -68.32 31.20 45.17
C ASN A 474 -68.35 30.55 43.77
N ASN A 475 -67.19 30.51 43.09
CA ASN A 475 -66.37 29.28 42.88
C ASN A 475 -65.06 29.64 42.13
N HIS A 476 -63.88 29.16 42.57
CA HIS A 476 -63.25 27.88 42.18
C HIS A 476 -63.27 27.64 40.65
N THR A 477 -62.14 27.49 39.96
CA THR A 477 -61.14 26.43 40.21
C THR A 477 -59.73 26.73 39.67
N LEU A 478 -58.70 26.18 40.34
CA LEU A 478 -57.44 25.72 39.73
C LEU A 478 -57.67 24.28 39.19
N PRO A 479 -56.98 23.80 38.14
CA PRO A 479 -55.59 23.30 38.25
C PRO A 479 -54.63 23.98 37.22
N PHE A 480 -53.30 24.02 37.39
CA PHE A 480 -52.31 22.99 37.73
C PHE A 480 -51.91 22.06 36.55
N ASN A 481 -50.94 22.53 35.74
CA ASN A 481 -49.66 21.85 35.43
C ASN A 481 -49.67 20.32 35.15
N LEU A 482 -49.27 19.88 33.94
CA LEU A 482 -48.18 18.89 33.73
C LEU A 482 -47.81 18.58 32.23
N LYS A 483 -46.51 18.68 31.92
CA LYS A 483 -45.67 17.76 31.11
C LYS A 483 -45.97 17.36 29.64
N LYS A 484 -44.87 17.43 28.86
CA LYS A 484 -44.32 16.45 27.89
C LYS A 484 -44.98 16.26 26.50
N SER A 485 -44.26 16.77 25.50
CA SER A 485 -43.56 15.97 24.46
C SER A 485 -43.95 14.49 24.25
N ASN A 486 -44.49 14.19 23.06
CA ASN A 486 -44.05 13.14 22.11
C ASN A 486 -44.71 13.48 20.76
N ILE A 487 -43.98 13.61 19.64
CA ILE A 487 -43.34 12.54 18.85
C ILE A 487 -44.35 11.47 18.42
N SER A 488 -44.93 11.64 17.23
CA SER A 488 -44.95 10.60 16.19
C SER A 488 -45.29 11.21 14.84
N GLY A 489 -44.33 11.19 13.91
CA GLY A 489 -44.54 11.47 12.49
C GLY A 489 -44.20 10.22 11.66
N PRO A 490 -44.84 9.98 10.51
CA PRO A 490 -44.70 8.71 9.81
C PRO A 490 -43.34 8.55 9.12
N ILE A 491 -42.47 7.77 9.74
CA ILE A 491 -41.61 6.75 9.12
C ILE A 491 -40.82 7.21 7.87
N VAL A 492 -39.61 7.74 8.09
CA VAL A 492 -38.55 7.80 7.07
C VAL A 492 -37.70 6.52 7.19
N LEU A 493 -37.81 5.59 6.23
CA LEU A 493 -37.30 4.20 6.37
C LEU A 493 -36.04 3.87 5.55
N ASP A 494 -35.15 4.84 5.28
CA ASP A 494 -33.93 4.58 4.46
C ASP A 494 -32.58 4.94 5.10
N GLU A 495 -32.46 5.98 5.92
CA GLU A 495 -31.13 6.41 6.42
C GLU A 495 -30.44 5.38 7.33
N VAL A 496 -31.21 4.63 8.12
CA VAL A 496 -30.68 3.58 9.00
C VAL A 496 -30.01 2.45 8.21
N LYS A 497 -30.54 2.12 7.02
CA LYS A 497 -29.94 1.12 6.12
C LYS A 497 -28.58 1.61 5.64
N PHE A 498 -28.49 2.85 5.17
CA PHE A 498 -27.25 3.39 4.60
C PHE A 498 -26.13 3.58 5.63
N SER A 499 -26.42 3.94 6.88
CA SER A 499 -25.38 4.05 7.90
C SER A 499 -24.79 2.69 8.28
N TYR A 500 -25.63 1.66 8.43
CA TYR A 500 -25.16 0.29 8.66
C TYR A 500 -24.44 -0.28 7.43
N LEU A 501 -25.03 -0.14 6.24
CA LEU A 501 -24.42 -0.56 4.97
C LEU A 501 -23.05 0.09 4.74
N LYS A 502 -22.92 1.40 4.99
CA LYS A 502 -21.64 2.11 4.89
C LYS A 502 -20.62 1.56 5.88
N HIS A 503 -21.01 1.29 7.13
CA HIS A 503 -20.11 0.71 8.13
C HIS A 503 -19.70 -0.72 7.78
N VAL A 504 -20.62 -1.54 7.26
CA VAL A 504 -20.35 -2.91 6.81
C VAL A 504 -19.46 -2.93 5.57
N ILE A 505 -19.73 -2.11 4.54
CA ILE A 505 -18.87 -1.96 3.36
C ILE A 505 -17.48 -1.45 3.76
N PHE A 506 -17.40 -0.45 4.63
CA PHE A 506 -16.11 0.07 5.11
C PHE A 506 -15.31 -1.01 5.86
N LYS A 507 -15.97 -1.81 6.70
CA LYS A 507 -15.36 -2.94 7.41
C LYS A 507 -15.00 -4.12 6.48
N PHE A 508 -15.76 -4.35 5.42
CA PHE A 508 -15.49 -5.35 4.37
C PHE A 508 -14.29 -4.96 3.51
N LEU A 509 -14.12 -3.65 3.22
CA LEU A 509 -12.97 -3.10 2.51
C LEU A 509 -11.69 -2.98 3.37
N THR A 510 -11.77 -3.17 4.69
CA THR A 510 -10.65 -2.95 5.63
C THR A 510 -10.32 -4.15 6.54
N THR A 511 -11.14 -5.21 6.59
CA THR A 511 -10.89 -6.38 7.47
C THR A 511 -11.17 -7.70 6.75
N GLU A 512 -10.33 -8.70 6.99
CA GLU A 512 -10.18 -9.89 6.13
C GLU A 512 -11.27 -10.99 6.25
N SER A 513 -12.50 -10.63 6.61
CA SER A 513 -13.47 -11.54 7.21
C SER A 513 -14.48 -12.13 6.22
N LYS A 514 -14.30 -13.41 5.81
CA LYS A 514 -15.33 -14.18 5.08
C LYS A 514 -16.71 -14.17 5.78
N HIS A 515 -16.73 -14.08 7.11
CA HIS A 515 -17.95 -14.01 7.92
C HIS A 515 -18.85 -12.78 7.63
N LEU A 516 -18.37 -11.75 6.92
CA LEU A 516 -19.17 -10.59 6.52
C LEU A 516 -19.93 -10.78 5.20
N ILE A 517 -19.60 -11.80 4.39
CA ILE A 517 -20.21 -12.04 3.06
C ILE A 517 -21.72 -12.20 3.18
N ARG A 518 -22.20 -13.07 4.08
CA ARG A 518 -23.62 -13.41 4.19
C ARG A 518 -24.49 -12.28 4.77
N PRO A 519 -24.04 -11.51 5.78
CA PRO A 519 -24.67 -10.24 6.16
C PRO A 519 -24.72 -9.21 5.00
N VAL A 520 -23.64 -9.05 4.22
CA VAL A 520 -23.63 -8.13 3.06
C VAL A 520 -24.66 -8.56 2.00
N SER A 521 -24.66 -9.84 1.62
CA SER A 521 -25.59 -10.43 0.67
C SER A 521 -27.05 -10.19 1.08
N THR A 522 -27.37 -10.49 2.36
CA THR A 522 -28.72 -10.30 2.91
C THR A 522 -29.14 -8.81 2.97
N LEU A 523 -28.22 -7.89 3.21
CA LEU A 523 -28.52 -6.46 3.34
C LEU A 523 -28.64 -5.74 1.98
N LEU A 524 -27.98 -6.26 0.95
CA LEU A 524 -27.98 -5.72 -0.42
C LEU A 524 -28.93 -6.45 -1.39
N TYR A 525 -29.55 -7.56 -0.97
CA TYR A 525 -30.34 -8.45 -1.82
C TYR A 525 -29.56 -9.01 -3.03
N LEU A 526 -28.31 -9.43 -2.79
CA LEU A 526 -27.47 -10.04 -3.82
C LEU A 526 -28.00 -11.43 -4.21
N THR A 527 -27.80 -11.80 -5.47
CA THR A 527 -28.06 -13.15 -5.96
C THR A 527 -26.96 -14.12 -5.50
N ASP A 528 -27.24 -15.44 -5.49
CA ASP A 528 -26.25 -16.48 -5.16
C ASP A 528 -25.00 -16.40 -6.08
N SER A 529 -25.17 -15.94 -7.32
CA SER A 529 -24.10 -15.64 -8.27
C SER A 529 -23.19 -14.50 -7.81
N GLU A 530 -23.76 -13.43 -7.24
CA GLU A 530 -23.02 -12.26 -6.76
C GLU A 530 -22.37 -12.54 -5.40
N GLU A 531 -23.03 -13.26 -4.49
CA GLU A 531 -22.44 -13.71 -3.21
C GLU A 531 -21.20 -14.59 -3.47
N LYS A 532 -21.29 -15.53 -4.42
CA LYS A 532 -20.17 -16.39 -4.81
C LYS A 532 -19.01 -15.63 -5.46
N LEU A 533 -19.30 -14.67 -6.33
CA LEU A 533 -18.28 -13.86 -6.99
C LEU A 533 -17.55 -12.94 -5.99
N LEU A 534 -18.25 -12.42 -4.98
CA LEU A 534 -17.64 -11.69 -3.86
C LEU A 534 -16.71 -12.57 -3.02
N GLU A 535 -17.05 -13.84 -2.80
CA GLU A 535 -16.13 -14.79 -2.15
C GLU A 535 -14.88 -15.04 -3.00
N GLU A 536 -15.04 -15.26 -4.32
CA GLU A 536 -13.93 -15.48 -5.25
C GLU A 536 -13.00 -14.26 -5.36
N VAL A 537 -13.55 -13.04 -5.36
CA VAL A 537 -12.77 -11.78 -5.33
C VAL A 537 -12.00 -11.61 -4.02
N LEU A 538 -12.58 -11.99 -2.87
CA LEU A 538 -11.88 -11.98 -1.58
C LEU A 538 -10.78 -13.04 -1.51
N GLU A 539 -11.01 -14.23 -2.08
CA GLU A 539 -10.02 -15.31 -2.09
C GLU A 539 -8.86 -15.00 -3.06
N TYR A 540 -9.15 -14.39 -4.22
CA TYR A 540 -8.14 -13.80 -5.10
C TYR A 540 -7.32 -12.72 -4.38
N ARG A 541 -7.97 -11.80 -3.64
CA ARG A 541 -7.27 -10.78 -2.84
C ARG A 541 -6.35 -11.34 -1.75
N LYS A 542 -6.55 -12.58 -1.32
CA LYS A 542 -5.69 -13.30 -0.36
C LYS A 542 -4.62 -14.19 -1.02
N SER A 543 -4.59 -14.27 -2.35
CA SER A 543 -3.67 -15.14 -3.10
C SER A 543 -2.67 -14.34 -3.92
N TRP A 544 -1.39 -14.45 -3.59
CA TRP A 544 -0.29 -13.75 -4.30
C TRP A 544 -0.15 -14.19 -5.77
N PHE A 545 -0.73 -15.34 -6.15
CA PHE A 545 -0.62 -15.93 -7.50
C PHE A 545 -1.97 -16.36 -8.11
N GLY A 546 -3.08 -15.78 -7.64
CA GLY A 546 -4.39 -16.01 -8.24
C GLY A 546 -4.51 -15.45 -9.66
N LYS A 547 -5.55 -15.88 -10.39
CA LYS A 547 -6.07 -15.14 -11.56
C LYS A 547 -7.30 -14.34 -11.12
N PRO A 548 -7.50 -13.11 -11.60
CA PRO A 548 -8.69 -12.34 -11.25
C PRO A 548 -9.96 -13.05 -11.77
N PRO A 549 -11.04 -13.15 -10.98
CA PRO A 549 -12.27 -13.79 -11.41
C PRO A 549 -12.94 -13.03 -12.55
N ALA A 550 -13.64 -13.76 -13.41
CA ALA A 550 -14.25 -13.22 -14.62
C ALA A 550 -15.55 -12.43 -14.31
N MET A 551 -15.38 -11.16 -13.95
CA MET A 551 -16.45 -10.17 -13.69
C MET A 551 -17.34 -9.97 -14.94
N SER A 552 -18.29 -10.88 -15.15
CA SER A 552 -19.19 -10.92 -16.31
C SER A 552 -20.58 -10.40 -15.96
N PHE A 553 -20.64 -9.10 -15.70
CA PHE A 553 -21.90 -8.35 -15.63
C PHE A 553 -22.18 -7.60 -16.93
N LEU A 554 -23.48 -7.40 -17.20
CA LEU A 554 -24.03 -6.74 -18.41
C LEU A 554 -24.02 -5.21 -18.31
#